data_AF-A0A326QKD6-F1
#
_entry.id   AF-A0A326QKD6-F1
#
_cell.length_a   1.000
_cell.length_b   1.000
_cell.length_c   1.000
_cell.angle_alpha   90.00
_cell.angle_beta   90.00
_cell.angle_gamma   90.00
#
_symmetry.space_group_name_H-M   'P 1'
#
loop_
_entity.id
_entity.type
_entity.pdbx_description
1 polymer ?
#
loop_
_entity_poly.entity_id
_entity_poly.type
_entity_poly.pdbx_seq_one_letter_code
_entity_poly.pdbx_strand_id
1 'polypeptide(L)'
;MRSSLTATDDTKQLFDLISAQLNLIQARLELKPRLSSSPWLPLAEAAKALHFPSSRALRAAIDRGRIPPQFVSATTGDTGKRRTLYVDVEGFSSHLRNK
;
A
#
# COMPACT_ATOMS: atom_id res chain seq x y z
N MET A 1 9.06 -53.36 25.49
CA MET A 1 9.61 -51.99 25.47
C MET A 1 9.87 -51.58 24.02
N ARG A 2 9.02 -50.74 23.41
CA ARG A 2 9.24 -50.05 22.12
C ARG A 2 8.04 -49.14 21.83
N SER A 3 8.03 -47.94 22.40
CA SER A 3 6.97 -46.95 22.20
C SER A 3 7.52 -45.53 22.37
N SER A 4 8.65 -45.21 21.73
CA SER A 4 9.29 -43.89 21.89
C SER A 4 9.89 -43.31 20.61
N LEU A 5 9.84 -44.01 19.46
CA LEU A 5 10.33 -43.47 18.18
C LEU A 5 9.26 -42.69 17.40
N THR A 6 7.98 -42.88 17.70
CA THR A 6 6.87 -42.32 16.90
C THR A 6 6.60 -40.85 17.20
N ALA A 7 6.70 -40.42 18.46
CA ALA A 7 6.38 -39.05 18.86
C ALA A 7 7.28 -37.99 18.22
N THR A 8 8.55 -38.31 17.97
CA THR A 8 9.50 -37.40 17.30
C THR A 8 9.29 -37.34 15.79
N ASP A 9 8.78 -38.39 15.16
CA ASP A 9 8.42 -38.36 13.74
C ASP A 9 7.08 -37.64 13.53
N ASP A 10 6.11 -37.83 14.42
CA ASP A 10 4.82 -37.14 14.39
C ASP A 10 5.00 -35.61 14.52
N THR A 11 5.92 -35.16 15.40
CA THR A 11 6.22 -33.74 15.58
C THR A 11 6.93 -33.12 14.37
N LYS A 12 7.82 -33.86 13.70
CA LYS A 12 8.45 -33.42 12.45
C LYS A 12 7.42 -33.30 11.32
N GLN A 13 6.54 -34.30 11.18
CA GLN A 13 5.47 -34.28 10.20
C GLN A 13 4.52 -33.09 10.40
N LEU A 14 4.18 -32.77 11.65
CA LEU A 14 3.40 -31.58 11.98
C LEU A 14 4.12 -30.28 11.61
N PHE A 15 5.43 -30.20 11.87
CA PHE A 15 6.22 -29.02 11.51
C PHE A 15 6.31 -28.81 10.00
N ASP A 16 6.51 -29.89 9.24
CA ASP A 16 6.55 -29.87 7.78
C ASP A 16 5.20 -29.44 7.20
N LEU A 17 4.10 -29.92 7.77
CA LEU A 17 2.75 -29.55 7.37
C LEU A 17 2.45 -28.07 7.66
N ILE A 18 2.83 -27.56 8.83
CA ILE A 18 2.69 -26.14 9.17
C ILE A 18 3.53 -25.28 8.23
N SER A 19 4.76 -25.68 7.94
CA SER A 19 5.66 -24.97 7.03
C SER A 19 5.09 -24.91 5.61
N ALA A 20 4.54 -26.02 5.12
CA ALA A 20 3.86 -26.07 3.81
C ALA A 20 2.62 -25.17 3.77
N GLN A 21 1.83 -25.15 4.85
CA GLN A 21 0.66 -24.26 4.98
C GLN A 21 1.06 -22.78 4.99
N LEU A 22 2.12 -22.41 5.71
CA LEU A 22 2.64 -21.04 5.74
C LEU A 22 3.15 -20.60 4.37
N ASN A 23 3.91 -21.46 3.68
CA ASN A 23 4.38 -21.19 2.31
C ASN A 23 3.21 -21.00 1.34
N LEU A 24 2.15 -21.81 1.46
CA LEU A 24 0.94 -21.68 0.64
C LEU A 24 0.22 -20.36 0.93
N ILE A 25 0.09 -19.97 2.20
CA ILE A 25 -0.49 -18.67 2.60
C ILE A 25 0.35 -17.52 2.05
N GLN A 26 1.68 -17.59 2.16
CA GLN A 26 2.59 -16.58 1.63
C GLN A 26 2.47 -16.45 0.11
N ALA A 27 2.50 -17.56 -0.62
CA ALA A 27 2.29 -17.56 -2.07
C ALA A 27 0.90 -17.00 -2.44
N ARG A 28 -0.14 -17.31 -1.66
CA ARG A 28 -1.48 -16.71 -1.83
C ARG A 28 -1.52 -15.22 -1.52
N LEU A 29 -0.70 -14.72 -0.59
CA LEU A 29 -0.58 -13.29 -0.29
C LEU A 29 0.20 -12.56 -1.39
N GLU A 30 1.23 -13.18 -1.94
CA GLU A 30 1.98 -12.66 -3.09
C GLU A 30 1.13 -12.63 -4.37
N LEU A 31 0.25 -13.61 -4.55
CA LEU A 31 -0.74 -13.68 -5.64
C LEU A 31 -2.00 -12.87 -5.37
N LYS A 32 -2.21 -12.42 -4.13
CA LYS A 32 -3.27 -11.46 -3.82
C LYS A 32 -2.85 -10.18 -4.52
N PRO A 33 -3.65 -9.60 -5.43
CA PRO A 33 -3.37 -8.27 -5.92
C PRO A 33 -3.19 -7.42 -4.68
N ARG A 34 -1.99 -6.82 -4.51
CA ARG A 34 -1.75 -5.80 -3.50
C ARG A 34 -2.98 -4.92 -3.57
N LEU A 35 -3.79 -4.94 -2.50
CA LEU A 35 -5.05 -4.21 -2.34
C LEU A 35 -5.08 -3.11 -3.37
N SER A 36 -5.89 -3.22 -4.43
CA SER A 36 -6.01 -2.21 -5.50
C SER A 36 -5.82 -0.86 -4.83
N SER A 37 -4.60 -0.33 -4.94
CA SER A 37 -4.18 0.73 -4.06
C SER A 37 -4.98 1.88 -4.59
N SER A 38 -5.98 2.30 -3.83
CA SER A 38 -6.77 3.49 -4.16
C SER A 38 -5.79 4.51 -4.73
N PRO A 39 -5.96 4.95 -6.00
CA PRO A 39 -4.94 5.71 -6.72
C PRO A 39 -4.60 7.04 -6.02
N TRP A 40 -5.45 7.39 -5.06
CA TRP A 40 -5.35 8.43 -4.06
C TRP A 40 -4.29 8.13 -2.99
N LEU A 41 -3.08 8.66 -3.20
CA LEU A 41 -1.99 8.60 -2.23
C LEU A 41 -1.94 9.84 -1.34
N PRO A 42 -1.59 9.73 -0.05
CA PRO A 42 -1.37 10.90 0.79
C PRO A 42 -0.21 11.75 0.26
N LEU A 43 -0.22 13.07 0.53
CA LEU A 43 0.78 14.03 0.03
C LEU A 43 2.24 13.58 0.13
N ALA A 44 2.63 12.88 1.20
CA ALA A 44 4.01 12.43 1.38
C ALA A 44 4.43 11.34 0.37
N GLU A 45 3.52 10.42 0.06
CA GLU A 45 3.75 9.34 -0.90
C GLU A 45 3.57 9.85 -2.33
N ALA A 46 2.52 10.64 -2.56
CA ALA A 46 2.27 11.27 -3.85
C ALA A 46 3.43 12.16 -4.30
N ALA A 47 4.06 12.89 -3.38
CA ALA A 47 5.22 13.73 -3.71
C ALA A 47 6.40 12.89 -4.23
N LYS A 48 6.64 11.71 -3.65
CA LYS A 48 7.70 10.81 -4.11
C LYS A 48 7.36 10.23 -5.48
N ALA A 49 6.12 9.78 -5.67
CA ALA A 49 5.68 9.16 -6.91
C ALA A 49 5.64 10.14 -8.10
N LEU A 50 5.30 11.41 -7.85
CA LEU A 50 5.29 12.48 -8.86
C LEU A 50 6.62 13.26 -8.96
N HIS A 51 7.69 12.77 -8.32
CA HIS A 51 9.02 13.39 -8.33
C HIS A 51 9.08 14.85 -7.83
N PHE A 52 8.23 15.22 -6.87
CA PHE A 52 8.33 16.49 -6.16
C PHE A 52 9.41 16.44 -5.07
N PRO A 53 10.11 17.55 -4.82
CA PRO A 53 11.20 17.59 -3.83
C PRO A 53 10.71 17.41 -2.38
N SER A 54 9.43 17.72 -2.09
CA SER A 54 8.82 17.47 -0.77
C SER A 54 7.30 17.48 -0.83
N SER A 55 6.65 16.96 0.21
CA SER A 55 5.20 17.05 0.41
C SER A 55 4.71 18.50 0.48
N ARG A 56 5.52 19.42 1.03
CA ARG A 56 5.22 20.86 1.04
C ARG A 56 5.26 21.46 -0.36
N ALA A 57 6.23 21.07 -1.18
CA ALA A 57 6.31 21.53 -2.56
C ALA A 57 5.12 21.04 -3.38
N LEU A 58 4.71 19.78 -3.18
CA LEU A 58 3.49 19.24 -3.80
C LEU A 58 2.25 20.03 -3.35
N ARG A 59 2.10 20.30 -2.05
CA ARG A 59 1.00 21.11 -1.53
C ARG A 59 0.98 22.52 -2.13
N ALA A 60 2.14 23.19 -2.21
CA ALA A 60 2.24 24.49 -2.85
C ALA A 60 1.87 24.45 -4.35
N ALA A 61 2.14 23.35 -5.05
CA ALA A 61 1.73 23.17 -6.44
C ALA A 61 0.21 23.02 -6.58
N ILE A 62 -0.43 22.31 -5.64
CA ILE A 62 -1.90 22.22 -5.54
C ILE A 62 -2.48 23.62 -5.27
N ASP A 63 -1.99 24.33 -4.26
CA ASP A 63 -2.48 25.66 -3.87
C ASP A 63 -2.32 26.70 -5.01
N ARG A 64 -1.30 26.53 -5.86
CA ARG A 64 -1.05 27.37 -7.06
C ARG A 64 -1.87 26.94 -8.28
N GLY A 65 -2.70 25.90 -8.18
CA GLY A 65 -3.50 25.40 -9.30
C GLY A 65 -2.72 24.66 -10.39
N ARG A 66 -1.48 24.24 -10.12
CA ARG A 66 -0.69 23.44 -11.09
C ARG A 66 -1.19 22.00 -11.20
N ILE A 67 -1.83 21.51 -10.14
CA ILE A 67 -2.50 20.22 -10.12
C ILE A 67 -4.01 20.48 -10.16
N PRO A 68 -4.71 19.99 -11.19
CA PRO A 68 -6.16 20.16 -11.29
C PRO A 68 -6.88 19.57 -10.08
N PRO A 69 -7.95 20.23 -9.57
CA PRO A 69 -8.65 19.80 -8.37
C PRO A 69 -9.32 18.42 -8.52
N GLN A 70 -9.61 17.98 -9.74
CA GLN A 70 -10.14 16.64 -10.03
C GLN A 70 -9.20 15.50 -9.59
N PHE A 71 -7.90 15.78 -9.44
CA PHE A 71 -6.90 14.81 -8.97
C PHE A 71 -6.54 15.00 -7.50
N VAL A 72 -7.28 15.83 -6.75
CA VAL A 72 -7.01 16.14 -5.34
C VAL A 72 -8.27 15.92 -4.51
N SER A 73 -8.15 15.09 -3.47
CA SER A 73 -9.20 14.84 -2.49
C SER A 73 -8.73 15.24 -1.09
N ALA A 74 -9.64 15.72 -0.26
CA ALA A 74 -9.35 16.14 1.10
C ALA A 74 -10.28 15.42 2.07
N THR A 75 -9.72 14.74 3.07
CA THR A 75 -10.50 14.26 4.21
C THR A 75 -10.40 15.27 5.35
N THR A 76 -11.52 15.50 6.04
CA THR A 76 -11.55 16.28 7.27
C THR A 76 -11.26 15.33 8.42
N GLY A 77 -10.18 15.55 9.17
CA GLY A 77 -9.90 14.75 10.37
C GLY A 77 -10.96 14.96 11.45
N ASP A 78 -11.07 14.03 12.40
CA ASP A 78 -12.10 13.99 13.45
C ASP A 78 -12.22 15.27 14.30
N THR A 79 -11.16 16.07 14.34
CA THR A 79 -11.09 17.36 15.07
C THR A 79 -11.48 18.57 14.22
N GLY A 80 -11.89 18.39 12.96
CA GLY A 80 -12.27 19.46 12.03
C GLY A 80 -11.13 20.36 11.53
N LYS A 81 -9.95 20.29 12.17
CA LYS A 81 -8.84 21.23 11.96
C LYS A 81 -7.76 20.75 10.99
N ARG A 82 -7.53 19.44 10.89
CA ARG A 82 -6.50 18.88 10.00
C ARG A 82 -7.16 18.23 8.79
N ARG A 83 -6.90 18.81 7.61
CA ARG A 83 -7.26 18.21 6.33
C ARG A 83 -6.11 17.35 5.84
N THR A 84 -6.34 16.05 5.65
CA THR A 84 -5.37 15.18 4.98
C THR A 84 -5.68 15.24 3.49
N LEU A 85 -4.69 15.63 2.70
CA LEU A 85 -4.81 15.71 1.26
C LEU A 85 -4.30 14.42 0.62
N TYR A 86 -5.10 13.90 -0.30
CA TYR A 86 -4.83 12.76 -1.14
C TYR A 86 -4.77 13.21 -2.59
N VAL A 87 -3.88 12.61 -3.36
CA VAL A 87 -3.65 12.94 -4.77
C VAL A 87 -3.78 11.67 -5.58
N ASP A 88 -4.58 11.73 -6.66
CA ASP A 88 -4.65 10.68 -7.68
C ASP A 88 -3.39 10.76 -8.55
N VAL A 89 -2.40 9.92 -8.21
CA VAL A 89 -1.10 9.92 -8.88
C VAL A 89 -1.19 9.31 -10.26
N GLU A 90 -1.98 8.25 -10.44
CA GLU A 90 -2.11 7.54 -11.72
C GLU A 90 -2.89 8.39 -12.74
N GLY A 91 -4.01 8.97 -12.32
CA GLY A 91 -4.81 9.88 -13.14
C GLY A 91 -4.02 11.11 -13.55
N PHE A 92 -3.31 11.74 -12.60
CA PHE A 92 -2.51 12.93 -12.91
C PHE A 92 -1.30 12.59 -13.81
N SER A 93 -0.61 11.48 -13.57
CA SER A 93 0.50 11.04 -14.42
C SER A 93 0.05 10.73 -15.84
N SER A 94 -1.11 10.09 -16.00
CA SER A 94 -1.72 9.82 -17.31
C SER A 94 -2.11 11.11 -18.02
N HIS A 95 -2.66 12.08 -17.30
CA HIS A 95 -2.99 13.42 -17.80
C HIS A 95 -1.75 14.19 -18.28
N LEU A 96 -0.62 14.05 -17.60
CA LEU A 96 0.64 14.64 -18.03
C LEU A 96 1.22 13.98 -19.27
N ARG A 97 1.01 12.67 -19.48
CA ARG A 97 1.48 11.95 -20.67
C ARG A 97 0.65 12.23 -21.91
N ASN A 98 -0.64 12.54 -21.74
CA ASN A 98 -1.60 12.76 -22.84
C ASN A 98 -1.81 14.23 -23.21
N LYS A 99 -1.01 15.14 -22.64
CA LYS A 99 -1.02 16.59 -22.91
C LYS A 99 0.09 16.97 -23.88
#